data_AF-A0A6J6WGX5-F1
#
_entry.id   AF-A0A6J6WGX5-F1
#
_cell.length_a   1.000
_cell.length_b   1.000
_cell.length_c   1.000
_cell.angle_alpha   90.00
_cell.angle_beta   90.00
_cell.angle_gamma   90.00
#
_symmetry.space_group_name_H-M   'P 1'
#
loop_
_entity.id
_entity.type
_entity.pdbx_description
1 polymer ?
#
loop_
_entity_poly.entity_id
_entity_poly.type
_entity_poly.pdbx_seq_one_letter_code
_entity_poly.pdbx_strand_id
1 'polypeptide(L)'
;MEWITTPKGAAMALWLGAVPTAIAYLAYAYGLKSVQPNEAATLTLAEPVTATLFGVLLLNEKSSLTTWVGVAIVAVGLLLLAMQRSTNVRPGVRKGIA
;
A
#
# COMPACT_ATOMS: atom_id res chain seq x y z
N MET A 1 -0.56 23.31 -20.95
CA MET A 1 -1.26 22.02 -21.11
C MET A 1 -1.12 21.42 -22.53
N GLU A 2 -0.31 22.00 -23.42
CA GLU A 2 -0.18 21.55 -24.82
C GLU A 2 0.50 20.18 -25.00
N TRP A 3 1.20 19.67 -23.99
CA TRP A 3 1.87 18.37 -24.09
C TRP A 3 0.86 17.21 -24.16
N ILE A 4 -0.27 17.32 -23.46
CA ILE A 4 -1.26 16.25 -23.34
C ILE A 4 -2.09 16.10 -24.61
N THR A 5 -2.22 17.17 -25.41
CA THR A 5 -2.94 17.17 -26.69
C THR A 5 -2.11 16.54 -27.81
N THR A 6 -0.82 16.29 -27.59
CA THR A 6 -0.01 15.49 -28.51
C THR A 6 -0.40 14.00 -28.40
N PRO A 7 -0.43 13.23 -29.51
CA PRO A 7 -0.76 11.80 -29.45
C PRO A 7 0.13 11.01 -28.50
N LYS A 8 1.42 11.38 -28.40
CA LYS A 8 2.38 10.76 -27.48
C LYS A 8 2.07 11.12 -26.02
N GLY A 9 1.76 12.39 -25.72
CA GLY A 9 1.40 12.83 -24.38
C GLY A 9 0.09 12.23 -23.89
N ALA A 10 -0.93 12.17 -24.74
CA ALA A 10 -2.18 11.47 -24.46
C ALA A 10 -1.96 9.98 -24.18
N ALA A 11 -1.14 9.30 -25.00
CA ALA A 11 -0.80 7.90 -24.78
C ALA A 11 -0.06 7.68 -23.46
N MET A 12 0.90 8.55 -23.09
CA MET A 12 1.57 8.50 -21.80
C MET A 12 0.62 8.75 -20.63
N ALA A 13 -0.28 9.71 -20.73
CA ALA A 13 -1.27 10.00 -19.69
C ALA A 13 -2.21 8.81 -19.49
N LEU A 14 -2.69 8.19 -20.57
CA LEU A 14 -3.50 6.97 -20.51
C LEU A 14 -2.70 5.80 -19.93
N TRP A 15 -1.44 5.64 -20.31
CA TRP A 15 -0.58 4.59 -19.80
C TRP A 15 -0.33 4.72 -18.29
N LEU A 16 0.14 5.90 -17.85
CA LEU A 16 0.41 6.19 -16.44
C LEU A 16 -0.85 6.29 -15.59
N GLY A 17 -2.01 6.57 -16.18
CA GLY A 17 -3.29 6.53 -15.48
C GLY A 17 -3.81 5.11 -15.34
N ALA A 18 -3.90 4.35 -16.44
CA ALA A 18 -4.59 3.07 -16.46
C ALA A 18 -3.74 1.92 -15.91
N VAL A 19 -2.46 1.83 -16.29
CA VAL A 19 -1.63 0.66 -15.97
C VAL A 19 -1.27 0.58 -14.49
N PRO A 20 -0.63 1.58 -13.86
CA PRO A 20 -0.31 1.49 -12.44
C PRO A 20 -1.56 1.43 -11.57
N THR A 21 -2.67 2.08 -11.96
CA THR A 21 -3.94 1.98 -11.25
C THR A 21 -4.52 0.57 -11.33
N ALA A 22 -4.57 -0.04 -12.51
CA ALA A 22 -5.05 -1.42 -12.66
C ALA A 22 -4.19 -2.40 -11.86
N ILE A 23 -2.86 -2.26 -11.92
CA ILE A 23 -1.93 -3.09 -11.14
C ILE A 23 -2.16 -2.89 -9.62
N ALA A 24 -2.29 -1.64 -9.16
CA ALA A 24 -2.52 -1.32 -7.77
C ALA A 24 -3.85 -1.91 -7.26
N TYR A 25 -4.94 -1.76 -8.01
CA TYR A 25 -6.24 -2.32 -7.62
C TYR A 25 -6.27 -3.85 -7.67
N LEU A 26 -5.59 -4.48 -8.63
CA LEU A 26 -5.47 -5.94 -8.66
C LEU A 26 -4.67 -6.46 -7.45
N ALA A 27 -3.56 -5.81 -7.13
CA ALA A 27 -2.77 -6.13 -5.94
C ALA A 27 -3.58 -5.92 -4.65
N TYR A 28 -4.33 -4.82 -4.57
CA TYR A 28 -5.22 -4.51 -3.44
C TYR A 28 -6.33 -5.56 -3.30
N ALA A 29 -7.02 -5.90 -4.39
CA ALA A 29 -8.07 -6.91 -4.40
C ALA A 29 -7.54 -8.30 -4.04
N TYR A 30 -6.33 -8.65 -4.50
CA TYR A 30 -5.65 -9.89 -4.10
C TYR A 30 -5.30 -9.88 -2.61
N GLY A 31 -4.75 -8.77 -2.12
CA GLY A 31 -4.46 -8.56 -0.71
C GLY A 31 -5.71 -8.77 0.14
N LEU A 32 -6.82 -8.10 -0.21
CA LEU A 32 -8.07 -8.12 0.55
C LEU A 32 -8.69 -9.52 0.70
N LYS A 33 -8.43 -10.46 -0.22
CA LYS A 33 -8.82 -11.88 -0.05
C LYS A 33 -8.18 -12.53 1.17
N SER A 34 -7.03 -12.01 1.58
CA SER A 34 -6.28 -12.51 2.71
C SER A 34 -6.42 -11.64 3.96
N VAL A 35 -6.90 -10.38 3.88
CA VAL A 35 -6.92 -9.40 5.00
C VAL A 35 -8.33 -9.11 5.56
N GLN A 36 -8.49 -9.00 6.89
CA GLN A 36 -9.78 -8.58 7.46
C GLN A 36 -10.03 -7.07 7.22
N PRO A 37 -11.28 -6.60 7.14
CA PRO A 37 -11.58 -5.19 6.82
C PRO A 37 -10.91 -4.15 7.73
N ASN A 38 -10.82 -4.42 9.05
CA ASN A 38 -10.13 -3.53 10.00
C ASN A 38 -8.60 -3.46 9.78
N GLU A 39 -8.01 -4.55 9.30
CA GLU A 39 -6.58 -4.62 9.01
C GLU A 39 -6.27 -3.86 7.71
N ALA A 40 -7.15 -3.93 6.71
CA ALA A 40 -7.03 -3.18 5.46
C ALA A 40 -7.03 -1.66 5.69
N ALA A 41 -7.90 -1.16 6.58
CA ALA A 41 -7.91 0.26 6.94
C ALA A 41 -6.59 0.70 7.61
N THR A 42 -5.97 -0.18 8.39
CA THR A 42 -4.67 0.10 9.01
C THR A 42 -3.55 0.07 7.96
N LEU A 43 -3.62 -0.84 6.98
CA LEU A 43 -2.69 -0.88 5.84
C LEU A 43 -2.76 0.38 4.98
N THR A 44 -3.89 1.08 4.92
CA THR A 44 -3.98 2.40 4.25
C THR A 44 -3.06 3.43 4.91
N LEU A 45 -2.72 3.29 6.21
CA LEU A 45 -1.69 4.13 6.84
C LEU A 45 -0.28 3.88 6.26
N ALA A 46 -0.05 2.76 5.58
CA ALA A 46 1.21 2.54 4.86
C ALA A 46 1.35 3.49 3.66
N GLU A 47 0.23 3.92 3.05
CA GLU A 47 0.22 4.82 1.90
C GLU A 47 1.00 6.12 2.18
N PRO A 48 0.71 6.93 3.21
CA PRO A 48 1.47 8.15 3.50
C PRO A 48 2.94 7.87 3.82
N VAL A 49 3.29 6.71 4.38
CA VAL A 49 4.68 6.30 4.60
C VAL A 49 5.40 6.07 3.27
N THR A 50 4.81 5.29 2.37
CA THR A 50 5.35 5.09 1.01
C THR A 50 5.40 6.37 0.20
N ALA A 51 4.38 7.22 0.29
CA ALA A 51 4.34 8.52 -0.38
C ALA A 51 5.49 9.42 0.09
N THR A 52 5.72 9.49 1.41
CA THR A 52 6.83 10.25 2.00
C THR A 52 8.17 9.68 1.55
N LEU A 53 8.35 8.35 1.56
CA LEU A 53 9.56 7.70 1.09
C LEU A 53 9.85 8.01 -0.38
N PHE A 54 8.85 7.90 -1.25
CA PHE A 54 9.02 8.23 -2.67
C PHE A 54 9.28 9.74 -2.89
N GLY A 55 8.63 10.62 -2.13
CA GLY A 55 8.89 12.06 -2.18
C GLY A 55 10.34 12.39 -1.81
N VAL A 56 10.88 11.76 -0.77
CA VAL A 56 12.29 11.96 -0.37
C VAL A 56 13.26 11.30 -1.35
N LEU A 57 13.00 10.05 -1.77
CA LEU A 57 13.96 9.28 -2.58
C LEU A 57 13.98 9.67 -4.06
N LEU A 58 12.81 9.91 -4.66
CA LEU A 58 12.69 10.19 -6.10
C LEU A 58 12.63 11.69 -6.39
N LEU A 59 11.93 12.47 -5.54
CA LEU A 59 11.76 13.90 -5.73
C LEU A 59 12.76 14.73 -4.91
N ASN A 60 13.56 14.09 -4.03
CA ASN A 60 14.55 14.74 -3.17
C ASN A 60 13.93 15.84 -2.28
N GLU A 61 12.66 15.65 -1.87
CA GLU A 61 11.95 16.59 -1.01
C GLU A 61 12.59 16.66 0.38
N LYS A 62 12.75 17.89 0.89
CA LYS A 62 13.27 18.13 2.24
C LYS A 62 12.19 17.81 3.28
N SER A 63 12.19 16.58 3.77
CA SER A 63 11.31 16.17 4.88
C SER A 63 11.84 16.64 6.24
N SER A 64 10.92 17.16 7.07
CA SER A 64 11.23 17.62 8.43
C SER A 64 11.46 16.44 9.39
N LEU A 65 12.11 16.69 10.54
CA LEU A 65 12.28 15.68 11.58
C LEU A 65 10.92 15.16 12.10
N THR A 66 9.91 16.02 12.18
CA THR A 66 8.53 15.66 12.57
C THR A 66 7.91 14.67 11.59
N THR A 67 8.16 14.84 10.29
CA THR A 67 7.71 13.91 9.25
C THR A 67 8.29 12.51 9.47
N TRP A 68 9.59 12.42 9.77
CA TRP A 68 10.27 11.15 10.04
C TRP A 68 9.77 10.46 11.31
N VAL A 69 9.48 11.22 12.36
CA VAL A 69 8.88 10.68 13.60
C VAL A 69 7.50 10.09 13.32
N GLY A 70 6.66 10.80 12.56
CA GLY A 70 5.34 10.29 12.16
C GLY A 70 5.45 8.99 11.33
N VAL A 71 6.36 8.96 10.36
CA VAL A 71 6.64 7.76 9.55
C VAL A 71 7.07 6.58 10.43
N ALA A 72 7.97 6.80 11.39
CA ALA A 72 8.43 5.76 12.30
C ALA A 72 7.30 5.19 13.15
N ILE A 73 6.43 6.03 13.70
CA ILE A 73 5.26 5.60 14.50
C ILE A 73 4.33 4.72 13.67
N VAL A 74 4.00 5.15 12.46
CA VAL A 74 3.11 4.39 11.57
C VAL A 74 3.76 3.07 11.16
N ALA A 75 5.04 3.08 10.81
CA ALA A 75 5.78 1.86 10.46
C ALA A 75 5.79 0.83 11.59
N VAL A 76 6.01 1.27 12.84
CA VAL A 76 5.95 0.39 14.02
C VAL A 76 4.54 -0.19 14.21
N GLY A 77 3.49 0.64 14.10
CA GLY A 77 2.11 0.17 14.20
C GLY A 77 1.76 -0.92 13.15
N LEU A 78 2.22 -0.72 11.92
CA LEU A 78 2.05 -1.69 10.83
C LEU A 78 2.81 -3.00 11.08
N LEU A 79 4.05 -2.91 11.59
CA LEU A 79 4.85 -4.09 11.92
C LEU A 79 4.19 -4.94 13.01
N LEU A 80 3.68 -4.30 14.07
CA LEU A 80 2.99 -5.00 15.15
C LEU A 80 1.73 -5.73 14.65
N LEU A 81 0.96 -5.07 13.77
CA LEU A 81 -0.22 -5.69 13.15
C LEU A 81 0.17 -6.90 12.30
N ALA A 82 1.22 -6.78 11.49
CA ALA A 82 1.71 -7.86 10.65
C ALA A 82 2.18 -9.07 11.49
N MET A 83 2.83 -8.83 12.63
CA MET A 83 3.31 -9.88 13.53
C MET A 83 2.18 -10.65 14.23
N GLN A 84 1.11 -9.97 14.66
CA GLN A 84 -0.06 -10.63 15.27
C GLN A 84 -0.75 -11.62 14.31
N ARG A 85 -0.68 -11.34 13.01
CA ARG A 85 -1.25 -12.20 11.98
C ARG A 85 -0.57 -13.55 11.85
N SER A 86 0.76 -13.60 11.96
CA SER A 86 1.54 -14.84 11.84
C SER A 86 1.22 -15.83 12.96
N THR A 87 0.72 -15.35 14.10
CA THR A 87 0.41 -16.19 15.26
C THR A 87 -1.01 -16.77 15.27
N ASN A 88 -1.91 -16.32 14.38
CA ASN A 88 -3.32 -16.74 14.39
C ASN A 88 -3.68 -17.77 13.29
N VAL A 89 -2.70 -18.54 12.82
CA VAL A 89 -2.95 -19.72 11.98
C VAL A 89 -3.64 -20.77 12.85
N ARG A 90 -4.98 -20.76 12.88
CA ARG A 90 -5.79 -21.77 13.58
C ARG A 90 -5.43 -23.16 13.02
N PRO A 91 -4.90 -24.10 13.82
CA PRO A 91 -4.71 -25.47 13.39
C PRO A 91 -6.08 -26.08 13.07
N GLY A 92 -6.18 -26.72 11.91
CA GLY A 92 -7.44 -27.24 11.35
C GLY A 92 -8.23 -28.10 12.32
N VAL A 93 -9.45 -27.67 12.63
CA VAL A 93 -10.46 -28.53 13.24
C VAL A 93 -11.09 -29.36 12.12
N ARG A 94 -10.56 -30.56 11.89
CA ARG A 94 -11.32 -31.65 11.29
C ARG A 94 -10.88 -32.98 11.90
N LYS A 95 -11.16 -33.14 13.20
CA LYS A 95 -11.27 -34.46 13.83
C LYS A 95 -12.75 -34.84 13.86
N GLY A 96 -13.04 -36.02 13.32
CA GLY A 96 -14.21 -36.82 13.69
C GLY A 96 -15.46 -36.58 12.87
N ILE A 97 -15.59 -37.29 11.76
CA ILE A 97 -16.87 -37.90 11.40
C ILE A 97 -16.57 -39.35 11.01
N ALA A 98 -17.08 -40.23 11.87
CA ALA A 98 -17.46 -41.65 11.70
C ALA A 98 -16.58 -42.55 10.82
#